data_AF-A0A1V6AVQ5-F1
#
_entry.id   AF-A0A1V6AVQ5-F1
#
_cell.length_a   1.000
_cell.length_b   1.000
_cell.length_c   1.000
_cell.angle_alpha   90.00
_cell.angle_beta   90.00
_cell.angle_gamma   90.00
#
_symmetry.space_group_name_H-M   'P 1'
#
loop_
_entity.id
_entity.type
_entity.pdbx_description
1 polymer ?
#
loop_
_entity_poly.entity_id
_entity_poly.type
_entity_poly.pdbx_seq_one_letter_code
_entity_poly.pdbx_strand_id
1 'polypeptide(L)'
;MKFRKAVIAVVLLGMAASASAQDLAAAARKEKERRASLKGKPSVTVTNTDLTKATKKAAISETRTEDGEQTAAAEGAPAEPEMKPSAVAAEPSQALVVETAVDVEGLRADLQDKYDRAKERLEYVTLKMRALQQQFFSFNTMESKAKVQQDIAQTNLDIQAAAAEEARLKKELEDFDSKNPGK
;
A
#
# COMPACT_ATOMS: atom_id res chain seq x y z
N MET A 1 6.01 0.10 60.11
CA MET A 1 5.06 -0.49 59.12
C MET A 1 5.43 -0.26 57.65
N LYS A 2 6.02 0.88 57.26
CA LYS A 2 6.31 1.20 55.84
C LYS A 2 7.35 0.28 55.18
N PHE A 3 8.43 -0.10 55.90
CA PHE A 3 9.46 -1.01 55.40
C PHE A 3 8.96 -2.44 55.14
N ARG A 4 8.11 -2.99 56.02
CA ARG A 4 7.53 -4.33 55.81
C ARG A 4 6.64 -4.38 54.57
N LYS A 5 5.88 -3.30 54.30
CA LYS A 5 5.07 -3.18 53.09
C LYS A 5 5.93 -3.05 51.81
N ALA A 6 7.04 -2.33 51.89
CA ALA A 6 7.99 -2.21 50.77
C ALA A 6 8.67 -3.55 50.42
N VAL A 7 9.08 -4.32 51.43
CA VAL A 7 9.67 -5.67 51.23
C VAL A 7 8.64 -6.61 50.60
N ILE A 8 7.39 -6.59 51.07
CA ILE A 8 6.31 -7.41 50.48
C ILE A 8 6.05 -7.01 49.03
N ALA A 9 6.05 -5.71 48.71
CA ALA A 9 5.87 -5.24 47.33
C ALA A 9 7.00 -5.68 46.39
N VAL A 10 8.25 -5.66 46.86
CA VAL A 10 9.41 -6.12 46.06
C VAL A 10 9.37 -7.63 45.83
N VAL A 11 8.99 -8.42 46.84
CA VAL A 11 8.85 -9.87 46.70
C VAL A 11 7.72 -10.24 45.74
N LEU A 12 6.57 -9.57 45.83
CA LEU A 12 5.44 -9.81 44.92
C LEU A 12 5.78 -9.41 43.48
N LEU A 13 6.52 -8.32 43.26
CA LEU A 13 6.94 -7.88 41.94
C LEU A 13 7.96 -8.85 41.31
N GLY A 14 8.90 -9.40 42.09
CA GLY A 14 9.85 -10.40 41.62
C GLY A 14 9.21 -11.75 41.28
N MET A 15 8.14 -12.13 41.98
CA MET A 15 7.41 -13.36 41.71
C MET A 15 6.61 -13.30 40.40
N ALA A 16 6.05 -12.13 40.05
CA ALA A 16 5.32 -11.92 38.79
C ALA A 16 6.22 -11.97 37.54
N ALA A 17 7.46 -11.48 37.63
CA ALA A 17 8.42 -11.55 36.52
C ALA A 17 8.78 -13.00 36.12
N SER A 18 8.79 -13.90 37.10
CA SER A 18 9.20 -15.30 36.91
C SER A 18 8.16 -16.17 36.19
N ALA A 19 6.88 -15.75 36.18
CA ALA A 19 5.81 -16.46 35.50
C ALA A 19 5.92 -16.38 33.95
N SER A 20 6.50 -15.30 33.42
CA SER A 20 6.70 -15.10 31.98
C SER A 20 7.82 -15.96 31.37
N ALA A 21 8.72 -16.51 32.21
CA ALA A 21 9.86 -17.31 31.76
C ALA A 21 9.50 -18.77 31.42
N GLN A 22 8.36 -19.29 31.91
CA GLN A 22 7.96 -20.67 31.66
C GLN A 22 7.52 -20.91 30.21
N ASP A 23 6.97 -19.89 29.53
CA ASP A 23 6.47 -19.97 28.16
C ASP A 23 7.61 -19.97 27.11
N LEU A 24 8.70 -19.21 27.37
CA LEU A 24 9.85 -19.13 26.48
C LEU A 24 10.59 -20.47 26.32
N ALA A 25 10.75 -21.23 27.41
CA ALA A 25 11.39 -22.53 27.37
C ALA A 25 10.53 -23.57 26.62
N ALA A 26 9.21 -23.51 26.77
CA ALA A 26 8.26 -24.35 26.05
C ALA A 26 8.23 -24.01 24.54
N ALA A 27 8.20 -22.71 24.20
CA ALA A 27 8.24 -22.22 22.82
C ALA A 27 9.55 -22.63 22.12
N ALA A 28 10.70 -22.53 22.79
CA ALA A 28 11.99 -22.95 22.25
C ALA A 28 12.06 -24.46 21.97
N ARG A 29 11.50 -25.30 22.85
CA ARG A 29 11.40 -26.76 22.64
C ARG A 29 10.49 -27.09 21.47
N LYS A 30 9.31 -26.47 21.40
CA LYS A 30 8.35 -26.64 20.31
C LYS A 30 8.92 -26.23 18.95
N GLU A 31 9.70 -25.14 18.89
CA GLU A 31 10.39 -24.73 17.67
C GLU A 31 11.53 -25.68 17.29
N LYS A 32 12.27 -26.22 18.27
CA LYS A 32 13.29 -27.25 18.04
C LYS A 32 12.67 -28.54 17.48
N GLU A 33 11.54 -28.97 18.02
CA GLU A 33 10.77 -30.12 17.54
C GLU A 33 10.20 -29.89 16.14
N ARG A 34 9.67 -28.69 15.86
CA ARG A 34 9.22 -28.32 14.51
C ARG A 34 10.38 -28.40 13.51
N ARG A 35 11.56 -27.88 13.84
CA ARG A 35 12.76 -27.98 12.97
C ARG A 35 13.25 -29.41 12.80
N ALA A 36 13.23 -30.22 13.85
CA ALA A 36 13.56 -31.65 13.75
C ALA A 36 12.56 -32.38 12.85
N SER A 37 11.27 -32.05 12.95
CA SER A 37 10.20 -32.65 12.12
C SER A 37 10.28 -32.26 10.64
N LEU A 38 11.01 -31.20 10.30
CA LEU A 38 11.21 -30.74 8.92
C LEU A 38 12.57 -31.18 8.35
N LYS A 39 13.48 -31.68 9.20
CA LYS A 39 14.79 -32.16 8.77
C LYS A 39 14.62 -33.47 7.99
N GLY A 40 15.08 -33.50 6.74
CA GLY A 40 14.98 -34.68 5.87
C GLY A 40 13.66 -34.81 5.12
N LYS A 41 12.69 -33.91 5.32
CA LYS A 41 11.52 -33.81 4.44
C LYS A 41 11.93 -33.04 3.18
N PRO A 42 11.64 -33.55 1.97
CA PRO A 42 11.92 -32.81 0.75
C PRO A 42 11.03 -31.54 0.75
N SER A 43 11.65 -30.36 0.83
CA SER A 43 10.93 -29.12 0.52
C SER A 43 10.83 -29.02 -0.98
N VAL A 44 9.60 -28.92 -1.51
CA VAL A 44 9.39 -28.64 -2.93
C VAL A 44 9.78 -27.19 -3.17
N THR A 45 11.04 -26.98 -3.57
CA THR A 45 11.54 -25.69 -4.01
C THR A 45 11.10 -25.49 -5.45
N VAL A 46 10.07 -24.68 -5.67
CA VAL A 46 9.69 -24.26 -7.02
C VAL A 46 10.76 -23.30 -7.53
N THR A 47 11.51 -23.71 -8.54
CA THR A 47 12.56 -22.89 -9.15
C THR A 47 12.02 -22.11 -10.36
N ASN A 48 12.75 -21.09 -10.81
CA ASN A 48 12.41 -20.37 -12.04
C ASN A 48 12.33 -21.29 -13.27
N THR A 49 13.07 -22.39 -13.27
CA THR A 49 13.03 -23.42 -14.32
C THR A 49 11.74 -24.25 -14.27
N ASP A 50 11.10 -24.36 -13.11
CA ASP A 50 9.82 -25.06 -12.97
C ASP A 50 8.64 -24.18 -13.44
N LEU A 51 8.79 -22.85 -13.38
CA LEU A 51 7.80 -21.89 -13.88
C LEU A 51 7.70 -21.89 -15.41
N THR A 52 8.75 -22.29 -16.15
CA THR A 52 8.70 -22.37 -17.62
C THR A 52 7.93 -23.58 -18.13
N LYS A 53 7.74 -24.61 -17.28
CA LYS A 53 6.95 -25.81 -17.59
C LYS A 53 5.47 -25.64 -17.23
N ALA A 54 5.12 -24.58 -16.51
CA ALA A 54 3.73 -24.28 -16.19
C ALA A 54 3.02 -23.77 -17.45
N THR A 55 2.12 -24.58 -17.99
CA THR A 55 1.24 -24.16 -19.08
C THR A 55 0.17 -23.23 -18.52
N LYS A 56 0.13 -21.99 -19.03
CA LYS A 56 -0.91 -21.02 -18.69
C LYS A 56 -2.26 -21.55 -19.15
N LYS A 57 -3.10 -21.99 -18.22
CA LYS A 57 -4.51 -22.26 -18.53
C LYS A 57 -5.23 -20.91 -18.60
N ALA A 58 -5.86 -20.61 -19.73
CA ALA A 58 -6.65 -19.40 -19.90
C ALA A 58 -7.71 -19.35 -18.78
N ALA A 59 -7.79 -18.23 -18.06
CA ALA A 59 -8.73 -18.05 -16.96
C ALA A 59 -10.17 -17.81 -17.42
N ILE A 60 -10.38 -17.62 -18.72
CA ILE A 60 -11.67 -17.28 -19.32
C ILE A 60 -11.81 -18.11 -20.60
N SER A 61 -12.81 -18.99 -20.62
CA SER A 61 -13.26 -19.65 -21.85
C SER A 61 -14.39 -18.80 -22.42
N GLU A 62 -14.07 -17.86 -23.30
CA GLU A 62 -15.09 -17.23 -24.13
C GLU A 62 -15.59 -18.29 -25.10
N THR A 63 -16.79 -18.82 -24.87
CA THR A 63 -17.55 -19.51 -25.90
C THR A 63 -17.88 -18.50 -26.98
N ARG A 64 -16.95 -18.37 -27.94
CA ARG A 64 -17.17 -17.70 -29.21
C ARG A 64 -18.12 -18.58 -30.02
N THR A 65 -19.39 -18.19 -30.07
CA THR A 65 -20.33 -18.68 -31.07
C THR A 65 -19.76 -18.40 -32.45
N GLU A 66 -19.65 -19.47 -33.23
CA GLU A 66 -19.35 -19.46 -34.64
C GLU A 66 -20.41 -18.66 -35.38
N ASP A 67 -19.99 -17.64 -36.12
CA ASP A 67 -20.55 -17.25 -37.42
C ASP A 67 -19.64 -16.17 -38.01
N GLY A 68 -19.11 -16.41 -39.21
CA GLY A 68 -18.38 -15.41 -39.98
C GLY A 68 -16.98 -15.83 -40.43
N GLU A 69 -16.95 -16.75 -41.39
CA GLU A 69 -15.80 -17.05 -42.24
C GLU A 69 -15.42 -15.81 -43.06
N GLN A 70 -14.23 -15.22 -42.83
CA GLN A 70 -13.40 -14.72 -43.93
C GLN A 70 -11.93 -14.61 -43.52
N THR A 71 -11.14 -15.48 -44.15
CA THR A 71 -9.69 -15.46 -44.26
C THR A 71 -9.17 -14.18 -44.92
N ALA A 72 -8.11 -13.58 -44.37
CA ALA A 72 -6.91 -13.21 -45.11
C ALA A 72 -5.80 -12.74 -44.14
N ALA A 73 -4.66 -13.43 -44.19
CA ALA A 73 -3.41 -13.03 -43.59
C ALA A 73 -2.69 -12.02 -44.50
N ALA A 74 -2.01 -11.02 -43.92
CA ALA A 74 -0.76 -10.45 -44.44
C ALA A 74 -0.12 -9.48 -43.41
N GLU A 75 0.91 -10.02 -42.76
CA GLU A 75 2.21 -9.46 -42.37
C GLU A 75 2.62 -8.05 -42.86
N GLY A 76 3.31 -7.27 -42.00
CA GLY A 76 4.39 -6.35 -42.41
C GLY A 76 4.18 -4.83 -42.23
N ALA A 77 4.81 -4.26 -41.19
CA ALA A 77 4.95 -2.82 -40.89
C ALA A 77 5.94 -2.08 -41.84
N PRO A 78 6.37 -0.81 -41.58
CA PRO A 78 5.66 0.48 -41.36
C PRO A 78 6.20 1.62 -42.27
N ALA A 79 5.43 2.70 -42.51
CA ALA A 79 5.97 3.97 -42.99
C ALA A 79 5.02 5.18 -42.72
N GLU A 80 5.38 6.01 -41.76
CA GLU A 80 5.17 7.48 -41.80
C GLU A 80 6.15 8.08 -42.84
N PRO A 81 5.93 9.26 -43.48
CA PRO A 81 5.59 10.53 -42.80
C PRO A 81 4.78 11.58 -43.62
N GLU A 82 4.58 12.72 -42.94
CA GLU A 82 4.44 14.10 -43.43
C GLU A 82 3.07 14.81 -43.41
N MET A 83 2.96 15.64 -42.38
CA MET A 83 2.13 16.82 -42.22
C MET A 83 2.23 17.81 -43.39
N LYS A 84 1.10 18.38 -43.83
CA LYS A 84 0.96 19.82 -44.10
C LYS A 84 -0.47 20.30 -43.76
N PRO A 85 -0.62 21.54 -43.24
CA PRO A 85 -1.83 22.01 -42.59
C PRO A 85 -2.80 22.64 -43.59
N SER A 86 -4.09 22.36 -43.46
CA SER A 86 -5.14 23.11 -44.15
C SER A 86 -5.93 23.90 -43.11
N ALA A 87 -5.65 25.19 -43.04
CA ALA A 87 -6.48 26.17 -42.38
C ALA A 87 -7.59 26.60 -43.36
N VAL A 88 -8.84 26.38 -42.99
CA VAL A 88 -10.00 27.12 -43.52
C VAL A 88 -10.80 27.64 -42.33
N ALA A 89 -11.14 28.92 -42.44
CA ALA A 89 -11.60 29.81 -41.41
C ALA A 89 -13.03 29.53 -40.91
N ALA A 90 -13.19 29.82 -39.61
CA ALA A 90 -14.34 30.32 -38.88
C ALA A 90 -15.70 30.44 -39.59
N GLU A 91 -16.75 29.90 -38.96
CA GLU A 91 -17.65 30.72 -38.13
C GLU A 91 -18.38 29.87 -37.06
N PRO A 92 -18.81 30.50 -35.96
CA PRO A 92 -19.07 29.85 -34.69
C PRO A 92 -20.53 29.36 -34.63
N SER A 93 -20.73 28.12 -34.23
CA SER A 93 -22.06 27.67 -33.86
C SER A 93 -22.00 26.76 -32.65
N GLN A 94 -22.59 27.31 -31.59
CA GLN A 94 -23.04 26.64 -30.39
C GLN A 94 -21.90 26.25 -29.46
N ALA A 95 -21.47 27.27 -28.71
CA ALA A 95 -21.29 27.06 -27.28
C ALA A 95 -22.55 26.35 -26.76
N LEU A 96 -22.47 25.02 -26.64
CA LEU A 96 -23.15 24.32 -25.58
C LEU A 96 -22.59 24.95 -24.31
N VAL A 97 -23.28 25.99 -23.84
CA VAL A 97 -23.35 26.30 -22.42
C VAL A 97 -23.99 25.05 -21.83
N VAL A 98 -23.16 24.03 -21.57
CA VAL A 98 -23.42 23.15 -20.45
C VAL A 98 -23.28 24.11 -19.28
N GLU A 99 -24.40 24.70 -18.91
CA GLU A 99 -24.59 25.24 -17.58
C GLU A 99 -24.42 24.01 -16.70
N THR A 100 -23.17 23.71 -16.32
CA THR A 100 -22.87 22.74 -15.29
C THR A 100 -23.50 23.36 -14.06
N ALA A 101 -24.76 23.01 -13.81
CA ALA A 101 -25.30 23.04 -12.47
C ALA A 101 -24.23 22.35 -11.64
N VAL A 102 -23.49 23.15 -10.87
CA VAL A 102 -22.37 22.65 -10.09
C VAL A 102 -22.98 21.61 -9.17
N ASP A 103 -22.66 20.35 -9.40
CA ASP A 103 -23.09 19.26 -8.54
C ASP A 103 -22.33 19.39 -7.22
N VAL A 104 -22.87 20.23 -6.34
CA VAL A 104 -22.27 20.55 -5.04
C VAL A 104 -22.06 19.28 -4.22
N GLU A 105 -22.95 18.30 -4.36
CA GLU A 105 -22.87 17.04 -3.63
C GLU A 105 -21.78 16.14 -4.21
N GLY A 106 -21.67 16.04 -5.54
CA GLY A 106 -20.56 15.38 -6.22
C GLY A 106 -19.20 15.99 -5.87
N LEU A 107 -19.10 17.33 -5.86
CA LEU A 107 -17.86 18.02 -5.46
C LEU A 107 -17.49 17.76 -3.99
N ARG A 108 -18.49 17.69 -3.10
CA ARG A 108 -18.27 17.35 -1.69
C ARG A 108 -17.77 15.93 -1.54
N ALA A 109 -18.40 14.98 -2.24
CA ALA A 109 -18.00 13.58 -2.22
C ALA A 109 -16.56 13.40 -2.74
N ASP A 110 -16.20 14.05 -3.84
CA ASP A 110 -14.84 14.04 -4.37
C ASP A 110 -13.81 14.61 -3.39
N LEU A 111 -14.17 15.67 -2.67
CA LEU A 111 -13.31 16.30 -1.67
C LEU A 111 -13.13 15.42 -0.43
N GLN A 112 -14.22 14.79 0.02
CA GLN A 112 -14.20 13.78 1.08
C GLN A 112 -13.31 12.59 0.70
N ASP A 113 -13.45 12.05 -0.51
CA ASP A 113 -12.62 10.95 -1.01
C ASP A 113 -11.13 11.32 -1.05
N LYS A 114 -10.79 12.55 -1.44
CA LYS A 114 -9.41 13.05 -1.39
C LYS A 114 -8.89 13.12 0.04
N TYR A 115 -9.71 13.63 0.96
CA TYR A 115 -9.36 13.68 2.37
C TYR A 115 -9.11 12.29 2.95
N ASP A 116 -9.98 11.33 2.66
CA ASP A 116 -9.83 9.95 3.15
C ASP A 116 -8.57 9.29 2.57
N ARG A 117 -8.29 9.46 1.28
CA ARG A 117 -7.04 9.00 0.66
C ARG A 117 -5.80 9.65 1.31
N ALA A 118 -5.87 10.92 1.70
CA ALA A 118 -4.76 11.59 2.37
C ALA A 118 -4.53 11.03 3.79
N LYS A 119 -5.59 10.67 4.52
CA LYS A 119 -5.47 9.97 5.81
C LYS A 119 -4.84 8.60 5.65
N GLU A 120 -5.34 7.79 4.72
CA GLU A 120 -4.76 6.48 4.42
C GLU A 120 -3.28 6.61 4.04
N ARG A 121 -2.93 7.65 3.26
CA ARG A 121 -1.56 7.91 2.86
C ARG A 121 -0.68 8.23 4.07
N LEU A 122 -1.16 9.02 5.03
CA LEU A 122 -0.45 9.33 6.27
C LEU A 122 -0.27 8.09 7.15
N GLU A 123 -1.32 7.29 7.32
CA GLU A 123 -1.27 6.04 8.06
C GLU A 123 -0.25 5.07 7.45
N TYR A 124 -0.27 4.94 6.12
CA TYR A 124 0.67 4.08 5.39
C TYR A 124 2.14 4.46 5.64
N VAL A 125 2.52 5.74 5.51
CA VAL A 125 3.93 6.12 5.80
C VAL A 125 4.28 6.02 7.27
N THR A 126 3.31 6.23 8.16
CA THR A 126 3.54 6.04 9.58
C THR A 126 3.80 4.56 9.90
N LEU A 127 3.07 3.64 9.25
CA LEU A 127 3.33 2.21 9.34
C LEU A 127 4.69 1.85 8.74
N LYS A 128 5.02 2.39 7.57
CA LYS A 128 6.33 2.21 6.93
C LYS A 128 7.47 2.65 7.85
N MET A 129 7.33 3.78 8.54
CA MET A 129 8.33 4.24 9.51
C MET A 129 8.56 3.22 10.61
N ARG A 130 7.48 2.65 11.19
CA ARG A 130 7.61 1.60 12.22
C ARG A 130 8.33 0.37 11.69
N ALA A 131 8.00 -0.08 10.47
CA ALA A 131 8.65 -1.21 9.83
C ALA A 131 10.15 -0.94 9.58
N LEU A 132 10.51 0.25 9.09
CA LEU A 132 11.90 0.64 8.87
C LEU A 132 12.69 0.70 10.18
N GLN A 133 12.11 1.21 11.26
CA GLN A 133 12.74 1.20 12.58
C GLN A 133 13.02 -0.23 13.05
N GLN A 134 12.04 -1.13 12.93
CA GLN A 134 12.25 -2.56 13.25
C GLN A 134 13.37 -3.16 12.39
N GLN A 135 13.37 -2.87 11.09
CA GLN A 135 14.38 -3.35 10.16
C GLN A 135 15.79 -2.85 10.54
N PHE A 136 15.92 -1.58 10.94
CA PHE A 136 17.17 -0.99 11.38
C PHE A 136 17.79 -1.77 12.56
N PHE A 137 16.97 -2.12 13.55
CA PHE A 137 17.41 -2.89 14.72
C PHE A 137 17.61 -4.38 14.42
N SER A 138 17.01 -4.91 13.35
CA SER A 138 17.17 -6.31 12.94
C SER A 138 18.52 -6.60 12.25
N PHE A 139 19.16 -5.57 11.68
CA PHE A 139 20.39 -5.74 10.92
C PHE A 139 21.65 -5.78 11.79
N ASN A 140 22.62 -6.59 11.36
CA ASN A 140 23.89 -6.78 12.06
C ASN A 140 25.07 -6.03 11.41
N THR A 141 24.93 -5.58 10.16
CA THR A 141 26.00 -4.88 9.43
C THR A 141 25.71 -3.39 9.32
N MET A 142 26.76 -2.57 9.29
CA MET A 142 26.61 -1.10 9.17
C MET A 142 26.13 -0.67 7.79
N GLU A 143 26.54 -1.37 6.73
CA GLU A 143 26.14 -1.07 5.35
C GLU A 143 24.61 -1.20 5.15
N SER A 144 24.02 -2.30 5.65
CA SER A 144 22.56 -2.49 5.59
C SER A 144 21.80 -1.49 6.45
N LYS A 145 22.37 -1.07 7.59
CA LYS A 145 21.82 0.00 8.44
C LYS A 145 21.87 1.37 7.78
N ALA A 146 22.92 1.69 7.05
CA ALA A 146 23.07 2.98 6.37
C ALA A 146 21.95 3.21 5.35
N LYS A 147 21.60 2.19 4.57
CA LYS A 147 20.46 2.26 3.64
C LYS A 147 19.15 2.48 4.38
N VAL A 148 18.88 1.71 5.44
CA VAL A 148 17.64 1.86 6.22
C VAL A 148 17.57 3.24 6.88
N GLN A 149 18.70 3.78 7.34
CA GLN A 149 18.78 5.12 7.90
C GLN A 149 18.43 6.21 6.87
N GLN A 150 18.89 6.05 5.62
CA GLN A 150 18.48 6.92 4.52
C GLN A 150 16.97 6.79 4.25
N ASP A 151 16.44 5.57 4.21
CA ASP A 151 15.00 5.32 4.00
C ASP A 151 14.15 5.90 5.15
N ILE A 152 14.65 5.87 6.40
CA ILE A 152 14.03 6.52 7.57
C ILE A 152 14.02 8.04 7.38
N ALA A 153 15.14 8.65 6.98
CA ALA A 153 15.21 10.08 6.76
C ALA A 153 14.20 10.54 5.69
N GLN A 154 14.13 9.82 4.57
CA GLN A 154 13.15 10.10 3.52
C GLN A 154 11.71 9.92 4.02
N THR A 155 11.43 8.83 4.75
CA THR A 155 10.07 8.57 5.24
C THR A 155 9.62 9.63 6.26
N ASN A 156 10.53 10.24 7.02
CA ASN A 156 10.19 11.39 7.88
C ASN A 156 9.71 12.60 7.07
N LEU A 157 10.34 12.89 5.94
CA LEU A 157 9.88 13.95 5.03
C LEU A 157 8.50 13.60 4.45
N ASP A 158 8.31 12.35 4.04
CA ASP A 158 7.03 11.88 3.50
C ASP A 158 5.90 11.97 4.54
N ILE A 159 6.19 11.72 5.82
CA ILE A 159 5.21 11.90 6.92
C ILE A 159 4.82 13.37 7.05
N GLN A 160 5.78 14.28 7.04
CA GLN A 160 5.48 15.72 7.13
C GLN A 160 4.64 16.18 5.94
N ALA A 161 4.98 15.75 4.73
CA ALA A 161 4.21 16.07 3.53
C ALA A 161 2.78 15.49 3.59
N ALA A 162 2.63 14.22 3.99
CA ALA A 162 1.31 13.59 4.11
C ALA A 162 0.45 14.24 5.20
N ALA A 163 1.04 14.62 6.33
CA ALA A 163 0.33 15.31 7.41
C ALA A 163 -0.10 16.72 7.00
N ALA A 164 0.76 17.44 6.26
CA ALA A 164 0.41 18.76 5.73
C ALA A 164 -0.76 18.67 4.73
N GLU A 165 -0.75 17.66 3.86
CA GLU A 165 -1.81 17.45 2.87
C GLU A 165 -3.14 17.03 3.51
N GLU A 166 -3.11 16.13 4.51
CA GLU A 166 -4.31 15.77 5.29
C GLU A 166 -4.91 17.00 5.98
N ALA A 167 -4.08 17.83 6.60
CA ALA A 167 -4.54 19.06 7.25
C ALA A 167 -5.10 20.08 6.24
N ARG A 168 -4.49 20.19 5.05
CA ARG A 168 -4.98 21.06 3.97
C ARG A 168 -6.36 20.63 3.50
N LEU A 169 -6.52 19.35 3.15
CA LEU A 169 -7.78 18.81 2.64
C LEU A 169 -8.88 18.83 3.70
N LYS A 170 -8.53 18.59 4.97
CA LYS A 170 -9.47 18.76 6.09
C LYS A 170 -10.01 20.17 6.14
N LYS A 171 -9.13 21.17 6.08
CA LYS A 171 -9.52 22.58 6.09
C LYS A 171 -10.38 22.93 4.87
N GLU A 172 -10.02 22.44 3.69
CA GLU A 172 -10.82 22.65 2.47
C GLU A 172 -12.23 22.07 2.58
N LEU A 173 -12.37 20.88 3.20
CA LEU A 173 -13.65 20.25 3.45
C LEU A 173 -14.48 21.05 4.47
N GLU A 174 -13.87 21.48 5.57
CA GLU A 174 -14.51 22.34 6.59
C GLU A 174 -14.95 23.69 5.99
N ASP A 175 -14.11 24.31 5.16
CA ASP A 175 -14.42 25.54 4.45
C ASP A 175 -15.54 25.34 3.42
N PHE A 176 -15.57 24.18 2.74
CA PHE A 176 -16.64 23.82 1.80
C PHE A 176 -17.97 23.63 2.52
N ASP A 177 -17.99 22.88 3.63
CA ASP A 177 -19.17 22.63 4.44
C ASP A 177 -19.69 23.93 5.08
N SER A 178 -18.79 24.82 5.50
CA SER A 178 -19.15 26.13 6.05
C SER A 178 -19.77 27.06 5.01
N LYS A 179 -19.34 26.98 3.75
CA LYS A 179 -19.90 27.75 2.63
C LYS A 179 -21.21 27.16 2.10
N ASN A 180 -21.48 25.89 2.35
CA ASN A 180 -22.68 25.18 1.91
C ASN A 180 -23.43 24.52 3.08
N PRO A 181 -23.89 25.29 4.09
CA PRO A 181 -24.56 24.72 5.25
C PRO A 181 -25.97 24.21 4.89
N GLY A 182 -26.20 22.91 5.06
CA GLY A 182 -27.56 22.34 5.07
C GLY A 182 -28.19 22.02 3.72
N LYS A 183 -27.44 21.40 2.80
CA LYS A 183 -28.04 20.46 1.85
C LYS A 183 -27.83 19.04 2.35
#